data_AF-A0A8S9V1M2-F1
#
_entry.id   AF-A0A8S9V1M2-F1
#
_cell.length_a   1.000
_cell.length_b   1.000
_cell.length_c   1.000
_cell.angle_alpha   90.00
_cell.angle_beta   90.00
_cell.angle_gamma   90.00
#
_symmetry.space_group_name_H-M   'P 1'
#
loop_
_entity.id
_entity.type
_entity.pdbx_description
1 polymer ?
#
loop_
_entity_poly.entity_id
_entity_poly.type
_entity_poly.pdbx_seq_one_letter_code
_entity_poly.pdbx_strand_id
1 'polypeptide(L)'
;MEDVLKLHAAWCKSLQQAVDTDAWGQVLEAVEAYERLAGRVTKALPACQRLTEVQKETIEKVIVSMEMRVKCLSSVDGQRKPTKEDMEDVLEALCKALSDEPEVFPLDVSRAMRAKTRGSMDKAKDVGGDTDLDECAAAELVNATTQVAVLRSPGATYLDIRITKIGLKDASVYVNPTMAVSVFDYSGKAMEETRETAVGECKEPQYVTFNTNIQLATNLRKMEDHGAAITFEFFHYKAKKRKKSCRCWALLEMDEIKDGPAVLELYQKPMDPKRKRIHLFTEKELYLQLELRLQTL
;
A
#
# COMPACT_ATOMS: atom_id res chain seq x y z
N MET A 1 -20.04 16.66 -29.92
CA MET A 1 -19.78 17.44 -28.71
C MET A 1 -20.32 16.64 -27.54
N GLU A 2 -21.53 16.10 -27.69
CA GLU A 2 -22.14 15.17 -26.75
C GLU A 2 -21.25 13.98 -26.32
N ASP A 3 -20.54 13.32 -27.24
CA ASP A 3 -19.65 12.19 -26.87
C ASP A 3 -18.43 12.62 -26.04
N VAL A 4 -17.87 13.79 -26.34
CA VAL A 4 -16.74 14.37 -25.59
C VAL A 4 -17.21 14.82 -24.20
N LEU A 5 -18.41 15.40 -24.10
CA LEU A 5 -19.02 15.79 -22.82
C LEU A 5 -19.35 14.58 -21.94
N LYS A 6 -19.90 13.51 -22.53
CA LYS A 6 -20.15 12.24 -21.80
C LYS A 6 -18.85 11.61 -21.29
N LEU A 7 -17.81 11.63 -22.13
CA LEU A 7 -16.50 11.10 -21.77
C LEU A 7 -15.83 11.93 -20.67
N HIS A 8 -15.89 13.26 -20.79
CA HIS A 8 -15.38 14.20 -19.79
C HIS A 8 -16.10 14.08 -18.45
N ALA A 9 -17.44 13.98 -18.44
CA ALA A 9 -18.22 13.74 -17.24
C ALA A 9 -17.84 12.40 -16.56
N ALA A 10 -17.58 11.35 -17.35
CA ALA A 10 -17.11 10.07 -16.84
C ALA A 10 -15.71 10.18 -16.22
N TRP A 11 -14.81 11.00 -16.78
CA TRP A 11 -13.50 11.28 -16.19
C TRP A 11 -13.62 12.04 -14.88
N CYS A 12 -14.45 13.09 -14.82
CA CYS A 12 -14.69 13.87 -13.59
C CYS A 12 -15.22 12.97 -12.46
N LYS A 13 -16.22 12.13 -12.76
CA LYS A 13 -16.76 11.17 -11.80
C LYS A 13 -15.71 10.16 -11.33
N SER A 14 -14.87 9.67 -12.24
CA SER A 14 -13.81 8.72 -11.91
C SER A 14 -12.71 9.36 -11.06
N LEU A 15 -12.39 10.63 -11.30
CA LEU A 15 -11.41 11.38 -10.52
C LEU A 15 -11.94 11.68 -9.13
N GLN A 16 -13.20 12.11 -9.00
CA GLN A 16 -13.86 12.28 -7.70
C GLN A 16 -13.79 11.00 -6.88
N GLN A 17 -14.13 9.85 -7.47
CA GLN A 17 -14.02 8.56 -6.78
C GLN A 17 -12.59 8.23 -6.35
N ALA A 18 -11.58 8.56 -7.17
CA ALA A 18 -10.18 8.37 -6.81
C ALA A 18 -9.76 9.28 -5.63
N VAL A 19 -10.18 10.54 -5.64
CA VAL A 19 -9.93 11.52 -4.57
C VAL A 19 -10.63 11.12 -3.28
N ASP A 20 -11.87 10.65 -3.33
CA ASP A 20 -12.60 10.16 -2.15
C ASP A 20 -11.92 8.92 -1.56
N THR A 21 -11.45 8.02 -2.42
CA THR A 21 -10.72 6.80 -2.03
C THR A 21 -9.37 7.16 -1.38
N ASP A 22 -8.67 8.15 -1.92
CA ASP A 22 -7.46 8.74 -1.35
C ASP A 22 -7.76 9.37 0.03
N ALA A 23 -8.87 10.12 0.14
CA ALA A 23 -9.35 10.74 1.38
C ALA A 23 -9.63 9.72 2.48
N TRP A 24 -10.17 8.55 2.12
CA TRP A 24 -10.46 7.47 3.05
C TRP A 24 -9.21 6.69 3.48
N GLY A 25 -8.03 7.06 3.00
CA GLY A 25 -6.77 6.38 3.30
C GLY A 25 -6.61 5.05 2.57
N GLN A 26 -7.42 4.78 1.54
CA GLN A 26 -7.32 3.58 0.71
C GLN A 26 -6.26 3.80 -0.37
N VAL A 27 -5.00 3.88 0.05
CA VAL A 27 -3.86 4.31 -0.78
C VAL A 27 -3.70 3.47 -2.05
N LEU A 28 -3.90 2.15 -1.98
CA LEU A 28 -3.74 1.26 -3.13
C LEU A 28 -4.87 1.43 -4.14
N GLU A 29 -6.11 1.53 -3.66
CA GLU A 29 -7.28 1.74 -4.47
C GLU A 29 -7.25 3.14 -5.11
N ALA A 30 -6.77 4.15 -4.38
CA ALA A 30 -6.54 5.49 -4.89
C ALA A 30 -5.47 5.50 -5.99
N VAL A 31 -4.31 4.86 -5.75
CA VAL A 31 -3.25 4.70 -6.78
C VAL A 31 -3.80 3.99 -8.02
N GLU A 32 -4.47 2.85 -7.86
CA GLU A 32 -5.05 2.13 -8.99
C GLU A 32 -6.11 2.95 -9.73
N ALA A 33 -6.91 3.75 -9.01
CA ALA A 33 -7.91 4.63 -9.60
C ALA A 33 -7.27 5.77 -10.39
N TYR A 34 -6.26 6.45 -9.83
CA TYR A 34 -5.51 7.50 -10.52
C TYR A 34 -4.75 6.96 -11.73
N GLU A 35 -4.02 5.84 -11.63
CA GLU A 35 -3.30 5.24 -12.76
C GLU A 35 -4.24 4.80 -13.87
N ARG A 36 -5.34 4.13 -13.51
CA ARG A 36 -6.34 3.65 -14.47
C ARG A 36 -6.99 4.84 -15.17
N LEU A 37 -7.31 5.90 -14.45
CA LEU A 37 -7.89 7.09 -15.04
C LEU A 37 -6.87 7.81 -15.93
N ALA A 38 -5.67 8.10 -15.45
CA ALA A 38 -4.59 8.72 -16.22
C ALA A 38 -4.32 7.97 -17.54
N GLY A 39 -4.25 6.64 -17.50
CA GLY A 39 -4.09 5.82 -18.69
C GLY A 39 -5.29 5.86 -19.65
N ARG A 40 -6.52 5.90 -19.13
CA ARG A 40 -7.74 6.05 -19.95
C ARG A 40 -7.79 7.40 -20.64
N VAL A 41 -7.55 8.49 -19.90
CA VAL A 41 -7.55 9.86 -20.45
C VAL A 41 -6.42 10.00 -21.47
N THR A 42 -5.20 9.55 -21.17
CA THR A 42 -4.05 9.61 -22.11
C THR A 42 -4.35 8.91 -23.44
N LYS A 43 -5.01 7.75 -23.42
CA LYS A 43 -5.36 7.01 -24.65
C LYS A 43 -6.47 7.68 -25.45
N ALA A 44 -7.41 8.33 -24.77
CA ALA A 44 -8.59 8.91 -25.41
C ALA A 44 -8.38 10.35 -25.87
N LEU A 45 -7.48 11.10 -25.22
CA LEU A 45 -7.23 12.51 -25.50
C LEU A 45 -6.83 12.80 -26.98
N PRO A 46 -5.95 12.00 -27.64
CA PRO A 46 -5.61 12.22 -29.04
C PRO A 46 -6.80 12.08 -30.00
N ALA A 47 -7.81 11.30 -29.63
CA ALA A 47 -9.03 11.12 -30.42
C ALA A 47 -10.04 12.28 -30.24
N CYS A 48 -9.84 13.15 -29.26
CA CYS A 48 -10.73 14.27 -28.94
C CYS A 48 -10.41 15.51 -29.80
N GLN A 49 -10.68 15.42 -31.11
CA GLN A 49 -10.38 16.49 -32.08
C GLN A 49 -11.13 17.81 -31.84
N ARG A 50 -12.21 17.78 -31.06
CA ARG A 50 -13.08 18.95 -30.80
C ARG A 50 -12.66 19.79 -29.60
N LEU A 51 -11.63 19.37 -28.86
CA LEU A 51 -11.05 20.12 -27.76
C LEU A 51 -10.06 21.15 -28.30
N THR A 52 -10.06 22.35 -27.71
CA THR A 52 -9.02 23.34 -28.02
C THR A 52 -7.68 22.90 -27.45
N GLU A 53 -6.58 23.47 -27.96
CA GLU A 53 -5.24 23.14 -27.46
C GLU A 53 -5.06 23.53 -25.99
N VAL A 54 -5.70 24.62 -25.53
CA VAL A 54 -5.71 25.02 -24.11
C VAL A 54 -6.44 23.98 -23.25
N GLN A 55 -7.59 23.48 -23.70
CA GLN A 55 -8.35 22.45 -22.99
C GLN A 55 -7.58 21.13 -22.92
N LYS A 56 -6.92 20.74 -24.01
CA LYS A 56 -6.04 19.56 -24.04
C LYS A 56 -4.85 19.73 -23.09
N GLU A 57 -4.21 20.89 -23.10
CA GLU A 57 -3.10 21.20 -22.19
C GLU A 57 -3.55 21.11 -20.72
N THR A 58 -4.71 21.65 -20.37
CA THR A 58 -5.27 21.52 -19.01
C THR A 58 -5.49 20.05 -18.65
N ILE A 59 -6.07 19.24 -19.54
CA ILE A 59 -6.29 17.81 -19.30
C ILE A 59 -4.95 17.05 -19.19
N GLU A 60 -3.93 17.42 -19.96
CA GLU A 60 -2.59 16.86 -19.83
C GLU A 60 -1.95 17.18 -18.47
N LYS A 61 -2.13 18.41 -17.98
CA LYS A 61 -1.70 18.78 -16.64
C LYS A 61 -2.41 17.96 -15.57
N VAL A 62 -3.71 17.70 -15.71
CA VAL A 62 -4.47 16.78 -14.83
C VAL A 62 -3.87 15.37 -14.85
N ILE A 63 -3.54 14.83 -16.03
CA ILE A 63 -2.88 13.51 -16.16
C ILE A 63 -1.56 13.50 -15.39
N VAL A 64 -0.72 14.51 -15.58
CA VAL A 64 0.58 14.60 -14.91
C VAL A 64 0.41 14.75 -13.40
N SER A 65 -0.56 15.51 -12.92
CA SER A 65 -0.89 15.63 -11.49
C SER A 65 -1.30 14.29 -10.88
N MET A 66 -2.12 13.50 -11.58
CA MET A 66 -2.47 12.14 -11.15
C MET A 66 -1.22 11.23 -11.09
N GLU A 67 -0.33 11.29 -12.09
CA GLU A 67 0.92 10.52 -12.10
C GLU A 67 1.87 10.96 -10.97
N MET A 68 1.93 12.25 -10.66
CA MET A 68 2.68 12.78 -9.53
C MET A 68 2.07 12.32 -8.21
N ARG A 69 0.74 12.34 -8.07
CA ARG A 69 0.04 11.84 -6.88
C ARG A 69 0.28 10.34 -6.68
N VAL A 70 0.28 9.55 -7.75
CA VAL A 70 0.59 8.11 -7.71
C VAL A 70 2.00 7.88 -7.16
N LYS A 71 3.01 8.59 -7.68
CA LYS A 71 4.37 8.56 -7.13
C LYS A 71 4.38 9.01 -5.67
N CYS A 72 3.56 10.02 -5.36
CA CYS A 72 3.42 10.53 -4.01
C CYS A 72 2.76 9.55 -3.05
N LEU A 73 1.89 8.68 -3.52
CA LEU A 73 1.28 7.64 -2.70
C LEU A 73 2.17 6.39 -2.60
N SER A 74 3.15 6.23 -3.51
CA SER A 74 3.94 5.01 -3.68
C SER A 74 5.38 5.03 -3.13
N SER A 75 5.97 6.21 -2.88
CA SER A 75 7.30 6.36 -2.25
C SER A 75 7.27 6.01 -0.72
N VAL A 76 8.38 6.11 0.01
CA VAL A 76 8.46 5.98 1.50
C VAL A 76 8.82 7.30 2.24
N ASP A 77 9.35 8.32 1.55
CA ASP A 77 9.74 9.60 2.17
C ASP A 77 8.57 10.58 2.39
N GLY A 78 8.52 11.25 3.55
CA GLY A 78 7.38 12.05 4.04
C GLY A 78 7.14 13.44 3.41
N GLN A 79 7.76 13.78 2.28
CA GLN A 79 7.52 15.05 1.57
C GLN A 79 7.02 14.81 0.17
N ARG A 80 5.70 14.97 -0.04
CA ARG A 80 5.04 14.50 -1.26
C ARG A 80 3.86 15.35 -1.67
N LYS A 81 4.17 16.40 -2.42
CA LYS A 81 3.20 17.12 -3.25
C LYS A 81 3.07 16.45 -4.62
N PRO A 82 1.86 16.32 -5.18
CA PRO A 82 0.61 16.86 -4.65
C PRO A 82 0.06 16.04 -3.47
N THR A 83 -0.45 16.77 -2.48
CA THR A 83 -1.23 16.29 -1.34
C THR A 83 -2.63 15.90 -1.78
N LYS A 84 -3.47 15.45 -0.84
CA LYS A 84 -4.87 15.13 -1.11
C LYS A 84 -5.70 16.40 -1.42
N GLU A 85 -5.46 17.49 -0.70
CA GLU A 85 -6.10 18.80 -0.94
C GLU A 85 -5.75 19.32 -2.34
N ASP A 86 -4.47 19.21 -2.73
CA ASP A 86 -4.01 19.54 -4.08
C ASP A 86 -4.76 18.75 -5.18
N MET A 87 -5.23 17.53 -4.88
CA MET A 87 -6.00 16.71 -5.83
C MET A 87 -7.48 17.08 -5.91
N GLU A 88 -8.04 17.70 -4.87
CA GLU A 88 -9.39 18.30 -4.91
C GLU A 88 -9.39 19.50 -5.87
N ASP A 89 -8.35 20.33 -5.84
CA ASP A 89 -8.17 21.45 -6.78
C ASP A 89 -7.95 20.95 -8.22
N VAL A 90 -7.19 19.87 -8.42
CA VAL A 90 -6.99 19.24 -9.74
C VAL A 90 -8.31 18.68 -10.29
N LEU A 91 -9.18 18.17 -9.42
CA LEU A 91 -10.51 17.72 -9.81
C LEU A 91 -11.39 18.88 -10.25
N GLU A 92 -11.37 20.01 -9.53
CA GLU A 92 -12.09 21.22 -9.93
C GLU A 92 -11.61 21.71 -11.31
N ALA A 93 -10.29 21.77 -11.51
CA ALA A 93 -9.70 22.12 -12.80
C ALA A 93 -10.11 21.15 -13.92
N LEU A 94 -10.24 19.83 -13.65
CA LEU A 94 -10.76 18.88 -14.63
C LEU A 94 -12.23 19.15 -14.95
N CYS A 95 -13.07 19.38 -13.93
CA CYS A 95 -14.50 19.66 -14.10
C CYS A 95 -14.76 20.91 -14.94
N LYS A 96 -13.90 21.93 -14.80
CA LYS A 96 -13.97 23.19 -15.55
C LYS A 96 -13.15 23.20 -16.84
N ALA A 97 -12.41 22.13 -17.15
CA ALA A 97 -11.52 22.06 -18.32
C ALA A 97 -12.23 22.27 -19.67
N LEU A 98 -13.56 22.16 -19.74
CA LEU A 98 -14.35 22.42 -20.94
C LEU A 98 -15.10 23.75 -20.92
N SER A 99 -15.00 24.52 -19.84
CA SER A 99 -15.57 25.87 -19.72
C SER A 99 -14.74 26.87 -20.55
N ASP A 100 -15.39 27.95 -21.00
CA ASP A 100 -14.74 29.03 -21.75
C ASP A 100 -14.01 30.03 -20.84
N GLU A 101 -14.01 29.82 -19.52
CA GLU A 101 -13.34 30.71 -18.57
C GLU A 101 -11.85 30.36 -18.43
N PRO A 102 -10.94 31.37 -18.49
CA PRO A 102 -9.51 31.14 -18.36
C PRO A 102 -9.16 30.82 -16.89
N GLU A 103 -8.94 29.53 -16.60
CA GLU A 103 -8.58 29.08 -15.26
C GLU A 103 -7.09 28.72 -15.16
N VAL A 104 -6.43 29.19 -14.11
CA VAL A 104 -5.03 28.88 -13.85
C VAL A 104 -4.96 27.50 -13.19
N PHE A 105 -4.21 26.60 -13.81
CA PHE A 105 -4.04 25.25 -13.27
C PHE A 105 -3.34 25.29 -11.89
N PRO A 106 -3.85 24.57 -10.88
CA PRO A 106 -3.46 24.78 -9.48
C PRO A 106 -2.07 24.23 -9.10
N LEU A 107 -1.43 23.44 -9.98
CA LEU A 107 -0.14 22.81 -9.69
C LEU A 107 0.95 23.16 -10.71
N ASP A 108 2.18 23.40 -10.23
CA ASP A 108 3.35 23.50 -11.11
C ASP A 108 3.85 22.10 -11.51
N VAL A 109 3.40 21.67 -12.69
CA VAL A 109 3.75 20.37 -13.29
C VAL A 109 4.82 20.47 -14.38
N SER A 110 5.41 21.65 -14.57
CA SER A 110 6.28 21.98 -15.72
C SER A 110 7.50 21.06 -15.85
N ARG A 111 8.10 20.66 -14.72
CA ARG A 111 9.26 19.76 -14.69
C ARG A 111 8.90 18.33 -15.10
N ALA A 112 7.73 17.85 -14.70
CA ALA A 112 7.27 16.50 -14.98
C ALA A 112 6.83 16.34 -16.45
N MET A 113 6.18 17.36 -17.02
CA MET A 113 5.85 17.45 -18.45
C MET A 113 7.08 17.26 -19.34
N ARG A 114 8.19 17.97 -19.06
CA ARG A 114 9.44 17.87 -19.83
C ARG A 114 10.08 16.47 -19.80
N ALA A 115 9.92 15.73 -18.70
CA ALA A 115 10.43 14.37 -18.57
C ALA A 115 9.64 13.38 -19.43
N LYS A 116 8.32 13.58 -19.57
CA LYS A 116 7.42 12.73 -20.35
C LYS A 116 7.69 12.84 -21.86
N THR A 117 8.00 14.03 -22.37
CA THR A 117 8.32 14.25 -23.78
C THR A 117 9.61 13.55 -24.23
N ARG A 118 10.60 13.37 -23.35
CA ARG A 118 11.88 12.69 -23.68
C ARG A 118 11.77 11.17 -23.78
N GLY A 119 10.79 10.54 -23.12
CA GLY A 119 10.61 9.08 -23.11
C GLY A 119 9.98 8.50 -24.39
N SER A 120 9.57 9.35 -25.35
CA SER A 120 8.82 8.94 -26.54
C SER A 120 9.69 8.56 -27.75
N MET A 121 11.03 8.68 -27.69
CA MET A 121 11.91 8.48 -28.86
C MET A 121 12.58 7.10 -29.00
N ASP A 122 12.57 6.23 -27.98
CA ASP A 122 13.26 4.94 -28.04
C ASP A 122 12.30 3.76 -27.87
N LYS A 123 11.61 3.35 -28.95
CA LYS A 123 11.13 1.96 -29.12
C LYS A 123 11.00 1.60 -30.61
N ALA A 124 12.07 1.02 -31.17
CA ALA A 124 12.00 0.20 -32.37
C ALA A 124 13.05 -0.94 -32.31
N LYS A 125 12.56 -2.19 -32.41
CA LYS A 125 13.28 -3.50 -32.46
C LYS A 125 13.98 -3.88 -31.14
N ASP A 126 13.91 -5.11 -30.64
CA ASP A 126 14.04 -6.39 -31.33
C ASP A 126 13.31 -7.54 -30.59
N VAL A 127 13.11 -8.63 -31.33
CA VAL A 127 12.47 -9.90 -30.96
C VAL A 127 13.53 -10.88 -30.43
N GLY A 128 13.20 -11.62 -29.36
CA GLY A 128 13.74 -12.96 -29.12
C GLY A 128 14.69 -13.09 -27.93
N GLY A 129 14.37 -14.04 -27.04
CA GLY A 129 15.26 -14.51 -25.97
C GLY A 129 14.56 -14.57 -24.62
N ASP A 130 13.89 -15.69 -24.36
CA ASP A 130 13.51 -16.11 -23.00
C ASP A 130 14.78 -16.34 -22.16
N THR A 131 14.55 -16.36 -20.83
CA THR A 131 15.43 -16.81 -19.74
C THR A 131 16.50 -15.83 -19.24
N ASP A 132 16.44 -15.58 -17.92
CA ASP A 132 17.54 -15.15 -17.02
C ASP A 132 17.65 -13.67 -16.60
N LEU A 133 16.57 -12.88 -16.65
CA LEU A 133 16.58 -11.49 -16.14
C LEU A 133 15.68 -11.23 -14.90
N ASP A 134 14.94 -12.22 -14.42
CA ASP A 134 13.91 -12.03 -13.37
C ASP A 134 14.40 -12.32 -11.92
N GLU A 135 15.64 -12.76 -11.74
CA GLU A 135 16.21 -13.02 -10.40
C GLU A 135 16.87 -11.78 -9.75
N CYS A 136 17.43 -10.86 -10.55
CA CYS A 136 18.13 -9.68 -10.02
C CYS A 136 17.20 -8.67 -9.32
N ALA A 137 15.96 -8.48 -9.80
CA ALA A 137 15.02 -7.55 -9.20
C ALA A 137 14.40 -8.06 -7.89
N ALA A 138 14.38 -9.39 -7.69
CA ALA A 138 13.96 -10.01 -6.43
C ALA A 138 15.09 -9.98 -5.37
N ALA A 139 16.35 -9.97 -5.82
CA ALA A 139 17.55 -9.98 -4.98
C ALA A 139 17.89 -8.61 -4.33
N GLU A 140 17.38 -7.49 -4.84
CA GLU A 140 17.63 -6.15 -4.26
C GLU A 140 16.79 -5.83 -3.01
N LEU A 141 15.85 -6.68 -2.59
CA LEU A 141 15.08 -6.53 -1.35
C LEU A 141 15.60 -7.38 -0.17
N VAL A 142 16.80 -7.94 -0.30
CA VAL A 142 17.32 -8.91 0.66
C VAL A 142 18.07 -8.18 1.79
N ASN A 143 17.58 -8.36 3.02
CA ASN A 143 18.20 -8.07 4.34
C ASN A 143 17.94 -6.76 5.09
N ALA A 144 17.03 -5.87 4.66
CA ALA A 144 16.61 -4.77 5.54
C ALA A 144 15.49 -5.24 6.48
N THR A 145 15.84 -5.69 7.70
CA THR A 145 14.86 -5.69 8.80
C THR A 145 14.70 -4.23 9.24
N THR A 146 13.55 -3.62 8.95
CA THR A 146 13.24 -2.25 9.41
C THR A 146 12.84 -2.29 10.88
N GLN A 147 13.79 -2.61 11.76
CA GLN A 147 13.63 -2.52 13.20
C GLN A 147 14.54 -1.39 13.70
N VAL A 148 13.98 -0.18 13.78
CA VAL A 148 14.62 0.92 14.49
C VAL A 148 14.72 0.53 15.98
N ALA A 149 15.87 0.81 16.60
CA ALA A 149 16.08 0.55 18.02
C ALA A 149 14.97 1.21 18.84
N VAL A 150 14.36 0.44 19.73
CA VAL A 150 13.17 0.85 20.45
C VAL A 150 13.55 1.43 21.80
N LEU A 151 13.20 2.71 22.04
CA LEU A 151 13.38 3.32 23.35
C LEU A 151 12.30 2.80 24.30
N ARG A 152 12.72 2.14 25.38
CA ARG A 152 11.84 1.60 26.43
C ARG A 152 12.19 2.23 27.77
N SER A 153 11.16 2.61 28.54
CA SER A 153 11.32 3.14 29.88
C SER A 153 11.57 2.02 30.90
N PRO A 154 12.51 2.18 31.85
CA PRO A 154 12.66 1.29 32.99
C PRO A 154 11.39 1.22 33.85
N GLY A 155 11.20 0.10 34.55
CA GLY A 155 10.07 -0.19 35.44
C GLY A 155 8.77 -0.58 34.73
N ALA A 156 8.76 -0.67 33.40
CA ALA A 156 7.57 -1.03 32.61
C ALA A 156 7.73 -2.41 31.95
N THR A 157 6.62 -3.11 31.76
CA THR A 157 6.57 -4.41 31.07
C THR A 157 6.24 -4.23 29.59
N TYR A 158 7.04 -4.86 28.74
CA TYR A 158 6.95 -4.85 27.28
C TYR A 158 6.75 -6.26 26.76
N LEU A 159 6.25 -6.34 25.52
CA LEU A 159 6.11 -7.58 24.79
C LEU A 159 7.15 -7.67 23.67
N ASP A 160 7.90 -8.76 23.68
CA ASP A 160 8.74 -9.22 22.57
C ASP A 160 8.05 -10.40 21.91
N ILE A 161 8.00 -10.41 20.57
CA ILE A 161 7.28 -11.40 19.79
C ILE A 161 8.25 -12.05 18.82
N ARG A 162 8.50 -13.36 18.95
CA ARG A 162 9.18 -14.12 17.92
C ARG A 162 8.16 -14.70 16.95
N ILE A 163 8.18 -14.23 15.72
CA ILE A 163 7.40 -14.83 14.64
C ILE A 163 8.15 -16.05 14.14
N THR A 164 7.64 -17.24 14.41
CA THR A 164 8.31 -18.48 14.04
C THR A 164 7.99 -18.85 12.60
N LYS A 165 6.73 -19.22 12.32
CA LYS A 165 6.24 -19.60 11.00
C LYS A 165 4.75 -19.34 10.84
N ILE A 166 4.29 -19.33 9.59
CA ILE A 166 2.88 -19.26 9.21
C ILE A 166 2.52 -20.44 8.30
N GLY A 167 1.40 -21.10 8.59
CA GLY A 167 0.83 -22.15 7.76
C GLY A 167 -0.07 -21.57 6.66
N LEU A 168 0.17 -21.94 5.40
CA LEU A 168 -0.65 -21.55 4.24
C LEU A 168 -0.82 -22.76 3.30
N LYS A 169 -1.93 -22.81 2.55
CA LYS A 169 -2.19 -23.93 1.63
C LYS A 169 -1.16 -24.03 0.50
N ASP A 170 -0.61 -22.89 0.10
CA ASP A 170 0.21 -22.67 -1.07
C ASP A 170 1.46 -21.82 -0.73
N ALA A 171 2.10 -22.11 0.41
CA ALA A 171 3.20 -21.29 0.94
C ALA A 171 4.35 -21.09 -0.05
N SER A 172 4.69 -22.15 -0.80
CA SER A 172 5.81 -22.14 -1.77
C SER A 172 5.60 -21.27 -3.00
N VAL A 173 4.38 -20.75 -3.21
CA VAL A 173 4.06 -19.86 -4.35
C VAL A 173 4.36 -18.39 -4.01
N TYR A 174 4.50 -18.05 -2.73
CA TYR A 174 4.71 -16.67 -2.31
C TYR A 174 6.17 -16.25 -2.50
N VAL A 175 6.38 -15.24 -3.36
CA VAL A 175 7.68 -14.62 -3.60
C VAL A 175 7.92 -13.50 -2.60
N ASN A 176 9.10 -13.44 -2.01
CA ASN A 176 9.51 -12.45 -0.99
C ASN A 176 8.43 -12.25 0.10
N PRO A 177 8.03 -13.31 0.82
CA PRO A 177 7.01 -13.20 1.85
C PRO A 177 7.54 -12.40 3.05
N THR A 178 6.75 -11.48 3.59
CA THR A 178 7.08 -10.69 4.78
C THR A 178 5.90 -10.61 5.74
N MET A 179 6.15 -10.31 7.01
CA MET A 179 5.11 -10.08 8.02
C MET A 179 5.21 -8.67 8.57
N ALA A 180 4.12 -7.91 8.49
CA ALA A 180 4.00 -6.61 9.16
C ALA A 180 3.28 -6.79 10.50
N VAL A 181 3.79 -6.13 11.55
CA VAL A 181 3.25 -6.16 12.91
C VAL A 181 2.88 -4.74 13.31
N SER A 182 1.61 -4.54 13.64
CA SER A 182 1.06 -3.22 14.01
C SER A 182 0.28 -3.33 15.31
N VAL A 183 0.32 -2.25 16.10
CA VAL A 183 -0.46 -2.14 17.34
C VAL A 183 -1.50 -1.05 17.15
N PHE A 184 -2.78 -1.41 17.29
CA PHE A 184 -3.90 -0.50 17.14
C PHE A 184 -4.67 -0.38 18.45
N ASP A 185 -5.14 0.82 18.77
CA ASP A 185 -6.08 1.03 19.88
C ASP A 185 -7.51 0.57 19.53
N TYR A 186 -8.43 0.67 20.49
CA TYR A 186 -9.85 0.35 20.27
C TYR A 186 -10.52 1.14 19.13
N SER A 187 -10.03 2.36 18.83
CA SER A 187 -10.54 3.18 17.73
C SER A 187 -9.97 2.79 16.36
N GLY A 188 -8.97 1.90 16.32
CA GLY A 188 -8.25 1.50 15.13
C GLY A 188 -7.10 2.45 14.77
N LYS A 189 -6.66 3.31 15.70
CA LYS A 189 -5.52 4.21 15.49
C LYS A 189 -4.23 3.51 15.90
N ALA A 190 -3.19 3.64 15.07
CA ALA A 190 -1.88 3.07 15.37
C ALA A 190 -1.27 3.71 16.63
N MET A 191 -0.81 2.87 17.55
CA MET A 191 -0.17 3.30 18.80
C MET A 191 1.34 3.50 18.64
N GLU A 192 1.93 2.86 17.64
CA GLU A 192 3.35 2.91 17.30
C GLU A 192 3.56 2.63 15.80
N GLU A 193 4.79 2.80 15.33
CA GLU A 193 5.16 2.50 13.95
C GLU A 193 5.06 0.99 13.67
N THR A 194 4.59 0.65 12.47
CA THR A 194 4.49 -0.73 12.01
C THR A 194 5.88 -1.29 11.79
N ARG A 195 6.14 -2.48 12.33
CA ARG A 195 7.41 -3.19 12.12
C ARG A 195 7.24 -4.28 11.09
N GLU A 196 8.29 -4.57 10.36
CA GLU A 196 8.29 -5.62 9.35
C GLU A 196 9.43 -6.61 9.58
N THR A 197 9.16 -7.88 9.32
CA THR A 197 10.20 -8.91 9.29
C THR A 197 11.06 -8.77 8.03
N ALA A 198 12.24 -9.38 8.05
CA ALA A 198 12.91 -9.73 6.81
C ALA A 198 12.06 -10.71 5.96
N VAL A 199 12.52 -10.97 4.74
CA VAL A 199 11.92 -11.96 3.85
C VAL A 199 11.98 -13.35 4.51
N GLY A 200 10.82 -14.00 4.60
CA GLY A 200 10.68 -15.35 5.14
C GLY A 200 11.12 -16.43 4.15
N GLU A 201 11.53 -17.57 4.69
CA GLU A 201 11.99 -18.74 3.93
C GLU A 201 10.87 -19.78 3.80
N CYS A 202 10.66 -20.31 2.60
CA CYS A 202 9.72 -21.40 2.37
C CYS A 202 10.46 -22.72 2.12
N LYS A 203 10.77 -23.46 3.20
CA LYS A 203 11.42 -24.79 3.11
C LYS A 203 10.43 -25.93 2.91
N GLU A 204 9.19 -25.76 3.37
CA GLU A 204 8.12 -26.73 3.27
C GLU A 204 6.97 -26.16 2.44
N PRO A 205 6.21 -26.98 1.68
CA PRO A 205 5.16 -26.48 0.78
C PRO A 205 4.05 -25.67 1.47
N GLN A 206 3.85 -25.90 2.77
CA GLN A 206 2.76 -25.31 3.55
C GLN A 206 3.22 -24.29 4.59
N TYR A 207 4.52 -24.01 4.71
CA TYR A 207 5.02 -23.11 5.74
C TYR A 207 6.02 -22.10 5.22
N VAL A 208 5.81 -20.84 5.60
CA VAL A 208 6.84 -19.79 5.54
C VAL A 208 7.39 -19.58 6.94
N THR A 209 8.72 -19.66 7.09
CA THR A 209 9.43 -19.47 8.36
C THR A 209 10.11 -18.10 8.38
N PHE A 210 9.96 -17.36 9.46
CA PHE A 210 10.57 -16.03 9.64
C PHE A 210 11.66 -16.02 10.70
N ASN A 211 11.47 -16.74 11.82
CA ASN A 211 12.36 -16.75 12.98
C ASN A 211 12.87 -15.36 13.41
N THR A 212 12.00 -14.35 13.30
CA THR A 212 12.34 -12.95 13.56
C THR A 212 11.74 -12.50 14.89
N ASN A 213 12.53 -11.84 15.72
CA ASN A 213 12.06 -11.20 16.95
C ASN A 213 11.61 -9.77 16.64
N ILE A 214 10.44 -9.38 17.12
CA ILE A 214 9.85 -8.05 17.01
C ILE A 214 9.66 -7.51 18.42
N GLN A 215 10.25 -6.36 18.69
CA GLN A 215 10.17 -5.70 19.99
C GLN A 215 9.17 -4.56 19.93
N LEU A 216 8.07 -4.62 20.69
CA LEU A 216 7.09 -3.53 20.73
C LEU A 216 7.60 -2.34 21.56
N ALA A 217 7.27 -1.11 21.15
CA ALA A 217 7.68 0.11 21.87
C ALA A 217 6.71 0.51 22.98
N THR A 218 5.45 0.14 22.80
CA THR A 218 4.37 0.45 23.72
C THR A 218 4.38 -0.59 24.84
N ASN A 219 4.41 -0.13 26.09
CA ASN A 219 4.32 -1.02 27.24
C ASN A 219 2.90 -1.60 27.37
N LEU A 220 2.79 -2.77 28.00
CA LEU A 220 1.53 -3.50 28.13
C LEU A 220 0.44 -2.70 28.83
N ARG A 221 0.76 -2.01 29.92
CA ARG A 221 -0.23 -1.20 30.64
C ARG A 221 -0.88 -0.14 29.74
N LYS A 222 -0.07 0.57 28.96
CA LYS A 222 -0.59 1.56 28.00
C LYS A 222 -1.43 0.91 26.91
N MET A 223 -1.08 -0.29 26.46
CA MET A 223 -1.88 -1.06 25.50
C MET A 223 -3.24 -1.45 26.11
N GLU A 224 -3.26 -1.94 27.36
CA GLU A 224 -4.48 -2.28 28.10
C GLU A 224 -5.40 -1.06 28.27
N ASP A 225 -4.84 0.08 28.71
CA ASP A 225 -5.58 1.32 28.94
C ASP A 225 -6.32 1.83 27.67
N HIS A 226 -5.84 1.45 26.48
CA HIS A 226 -6.39 1.85 25.19
C HIS A 226 -7.16 0.74 24.48
N GLY A 227 -7.36 -0.41 25.13
CA GLY A 227 -8.03 -1.59 24.56
C GLY A 227 -7.35 -2.03 23.27
N ALA A 228 -6.02 -2.07 23.26
CA ALA A 228 -5.24 -2.32 22.06
C ALA A 228 -5.40 -3.75 21.52
N ALA A 229 -4.92 -3.99 20.31
CA ALA A 229 -4.66 -5.32 19.79
C ALA A 229 -3.46 -5.29 18.84
N ILE A 230 -2.81 -6.44 18.69
CA ILE A 230 -1.67 -6.61 17.80
C ILE A 230 -2.15 -7.34 16.55
N THR A 231 -1.89 -6.77 15.38
CA THR A 231 -2.22 -7.38 14.09
C THR A 231 -0.96 -7.83 13.37
N PHE A 232 -1.05 -8.97 12.70
CA PHE A 232 0.03 -9.54 11.90
C PHE A 232 -0.45 -9.68 10.45
N GLU A 233 0.07 -8.89 9.53
CA GLU A 233 -0.31 -8.94 8.12
C GLU A 233 0.75 -9.66 7.29
N PHE A 234 0.36 -10.75 6.63
CA PHE A 234 1.25 -11.49 5.74
C PHE A 234 1.20 -10.89 4.34
N PHE A 235 2.36 -10.47 3.84
CA PHE A 235 2.54 -9.93 2.51
C PHE A 235 3.39 -10.84 1.65
N HIS A 236 3.19 -10.75 0.33
CA HIS A 236 4.08 -11.32 -0.66
C HIS A 236 4.15 -10.42 -1.89
N TYR A 237 5.21 -10.56 -2.66
CA TYR A 237 5.34 -9.92 -3.95
C TYR A 237 4.57 -10.67 -5.04
N LYS A 238 3.75 -9.95 -5.79
CA LYS A 238 3.08 -10.45 -6.99
C LYS A 238 3.83 -9.97 -8.22
N ALA A 239 4.73 -10.79 -8.77
CA ALA A 239 5.55 -10.45 -9.93
C ALA A 239 4.73 -9.87 -11.10
N LYS A 240 3.64 -10.54 -11.49
CA LYS A 240 2.73 -10.06 -12.55
C LYS A 240 2.11 -8.68 -12.28
N LYS A 241 1.94 -8.31 -11.01
CA LYS A 241 1.38 -7.02 -10.59
C LYS A 241 2.46 -6.04 -10.09
N ARG A 242 3.72 -6.45 -10.10
CA ARG A 242 4.90 -5.73 -9.60
C ARG A 242 4.67 -5.02 -8.27
N LYS A 243 3.94 -5.67 -7.35
CA LYS A 243 3.59 -5.08 -6.06
C LYS A 243 3.56 -6.08 -4.92
N LYS A 244 3.84 -5.57 -3.73
CA LYS A 244 3.57 -6.24 -2.45
C LYS A 244 2.05 -6.27 -2.20
N SER A 245 1.52 -7.42 -1.81
CA SER A 245 0.08 -7.64 -1.60
C SER A 245 -0.14 -8.38 -0.28
N CYS A 246 -1.00 -7.85 0.58
CA CYS A 246 -1.49 -8.58 1.75
C CYS A 246 -2.30 -9.79 1.26
N ARG A 247 -2.06 -10.96 1.88
CA ARG A 247 -2.77 -12.21 1.58
C ARG A 247 -3.84 -12.51 2.63
N CYS A 248 -3.43 -12.41 3.89
CA CYS A 248 -4.20 -12.73 5.09
C CYS A 248 -3.56 -12.01 6.27
N TRP A 249 -4.27 -11.97 7.39
CA TRP A 249 -3.79 -11.36 8.62
C TRP A 249 -4.19 -12.18 9.84
N ALA A 250 -3.57 -11.95 10.99
CA ALA A 250 -3.92 -12.54 12.28
C ALA A 250 -4.06 -11.44 13.34
N LEU A 251 -4.73 -11.77 14.44
CA LEU A 251 -5.03 -10.87 15.54
C LEU A 251 -4.59 -11.51 16.85
N LEU A 252 -4.00 -10.72 17.74
CA LEU A 252 -3.74 -11.08 19.12
C LEU A 252 -4.33 -10.01 20.03
N GLU A 253 -5.35 -10.38 20.79
CA GLU A 253 -6.03 -9.53 21.76
C GLU A 253 -5.26 -9.46 23.09
N MET A 254 -5.56 -8.43 23.90
CA MET A 254 -4.83 -8.22 25.16
C MET A 254 -4.98 -9.37 26.16
N ASP A 255 -6.14 -10.03 26.21
CA ASP A 255 -6.42 -11.14 27.12
C ASP A 255 -5.75 -12.46 26.71
N GLU A 256 -5.27 -12.53 25.47
CA GLU A 256 -4.52 -13.66 24.92
C GLU A 256 -3.00 -13.55 25.19
N ILE A 257 -2.51 -12.37 25.58
CA ILE A 257 -1.08 -12.14 25.82
C ILE A 257 -0.63 -12.86 27.09
N LYS A 258 0.19 -13.91 26.91
CA LYS A 258 0.83 -14.69 27.97
C LYS A 258 2.25 -15.04 27.55
N ASP A 259 3.16 -15.17 28.50
CA ASP A 259 4.53 -15.64 28.24
C ASP A 259 4.48 -17.08 27.70
N GLY A 260 5.18 -17.33 26.58
CA GLY A 260 5.25 -18.65 25.95
C GLY A 260 4.69 -18.70 24.51
N PRO A 261 4.43 -19.92 24.00
CA PRO A 261 3.97 -20.12 22.63
C PRO A 261 2.51 -19.68 22.44
N ALA A 262 2.22 -19.03 21.31
CA ALA A 262 0.89 -18.66 20.88
C ALA A 262 0.63 -19.09 19.43
N VAL A 263 -0.62 -19.46 19.15
CA VAL A 263 -1.07 -19.92 17.83
C VAL A 263 -2.32 -19.13 17.46
N LEU A 264 -2.29 -18.45 16.32
CA LEU A 264 -3.36 -17.56 15.89
C LEU A 264 -3.95 -18.03 14.56
N GLU A 265 -5.27 -17.99 14.46
CA GLU A 265 -5.98 -18.14 13.20
C GLU A 265 -5.68 -17.03 12.20
N LEU A 266 -5.98 -17.32 10.93
CA LEU A 266 -5.76 -16.41 9.82
C LEU A 266 -7.10 -15.88 9.31
N TYR A 267 -7.12 -14.61 8.94
CA TYR A 267 -8.27 -13.86 8.49
C TYR A 267 -8.08 -13.30 7.09
N GLN A 268 -9.20 -13.15 6.38
CA GLN A 268 -9.25 -12.61 5.04
C GLN A 268 -9.03 -11.10 5.07
N LYS A 269 -8.32 -10.60 4.06
CA LYS A 269 -8.21 -9.17 3.80
C LYS A 269 -9.59 -8.55 3.43
N PRO A 270 -9.78 -7.22 3.60
CA PRO A 270 -8.83 -6.27 4.19
C PRO A 270 -8.67 -6.50 5.70
N MET A 271 -7.49 -6.17 6.24
CA MET A 271 -7.30 -6.09 7.69
C MET A 271 -8.18 -4.97 8.24
N ASP A 272 -8.90 -5.26 9.32
CA ASP A 272 -9.80 -4.30 9.98
C ASP A 272 -9.21 -3.89 11.35
N PRO A 273 -8.60 -2.70 11.48
CA PRO A 273 -7.97 -2.27 12.73
C PRO A 273 -8.99 -2.06 13.86
N LYS A 274 -10.28 -1.92 13.52
CA LYS A 274 -11.38 -1.85 14.51
C LYS A 274 -11.93 -3.21 14.90
N ARG A 275 -11.45 -4.30 14.27
CA ARG A 275 -11.83 -5.68 14.59
C ARG A 275 -13.34 -5.95 14.48
N LYS A 276 -14.05 -5.25 13.60
CA LYS A 276 -15.52 -5.37 13.47
C LYS A 276 -15.95 -6.37 12.39
N ARG A 277 -15.17 -6.48 11.32
CA ARG A 277 -15.47 -7.34 10.17
C ARG A 277 -14.33 -8.31 9.96
N ILE A 278 -14.40 -9.42 10.69
CA ILE A 278 -13.38 -10.46 10.69
C ILE A 278 -13.97 -11.71 10.02
N HIS A 279 -13.29 -12.19 8.97
CA HIS A 279 -13.71 -13.37 8.21
C HIS A 279 -12.57 -14.37 8.14
N LEU A 280 -12.82 -15.62 8.53
CA LEU A 280 -11.80 -16.67 8.56
C LEU A 280 -11.21 -16.93 7.17
N PHE A 281 -9.89 -17.01 7.09
CA PHE A 281 -9.15 -17.28 5.86
C PHE A 281 -9.20 -18.76 5.47
N THR A 282 -9.16 -19.65 6.46
CA THR A 282 -9.16 -21.10 6.27
C THR A 282 -9.66 -21.80 7.53
N GLU A 283 -10.45 -22.87 7.36
CA GLU A 283 -10.85 -23.77 8.46
C GLU A 283 -9.84 -24.91 8.69
N LYS A 284 -8.85 -25.06 7.80
CA LYS A 284 -7.75 -26.02 7.99
C LYS A 284 -6.85 -25.58 9.13
N GLU A 285 -6.17 -26.54 9.77
CA GLU A 285 -5.17 -26.35 10.82
C GLU A 285 -3.87 -25.69 10.31
N LEU A 286 -4.01 -24.45 9.84
CA LEU A 286 -2.95 -23.63 9.27
C LEU A 286 -2.98 -22.28 9.99
N TYR A 287 -1.99 -22.07 10.84
CA TYR A 287 -1.97 -20.98 11.81
C TYR A 287 -0.70 -20.15 11.71
N LEU A 288 -0.73 -18.94 12.26
CA LEU A 288 0.46 -18.19 12.62
C LEU A 288 0.98 -18.68 13.97
N GLN A 289 2.27 -19.01 14.06
CA GLN A 289 2.91 -19.52 15.28
C GLN A 289 3.90 -18.48 15.83
N LEU A 290 3.74 -18.14 17.10
CA LEU A 290 4.50 -17.11 17.79
C LEU A 290 5.13 -17.67 19.08
N GLU A 291 6.22 -17.04 19.52
CA GLU A 291 6.68 -17.10 20.92
C GLU A 291 6.55 -15.69 21.50
N LEU A 292 5.79 -15.55 22.56
CA LEU A 292 5.58 -14.29 23.27
C LEU A 292 6.50 -14.25 24.49
N ARG A 293 7.19 -13.13 24.69
CA ARG A 293 8.03 -12.91 25.86
C ARG A 293 7.70 -11.60 26.54
N LEU A 294 7.32 -11.69 27.80
CA LEU A 294 7.11 -10.52 28.66
C LEU A 294 8.44 -10.09 29.28
N GLN A 295 8.80 -8.82 29.10
CA GLN A 295 10.03 -8.25 29.62
C GLN A 295 9.75 -7.00 30.45
N THR A 296 10.04 -7.07 31.74
CA THR A 296 10.11 -5.87 32.59
C THR A 296 11.54 -5.36 32.58
N LEU A 297 11.70 -4.10 32.17
CA LEU A 297 13.00 -3.42 32.13
C LEU A 297 13.26 -2.58 33.39
#